data_AF-A0A934EQU9-F1
#
_entry.id   AF-A0A934EQU9-F1
#
_cell.length_a   1.000
_cell.length_b   1.000
_cell.length_c   1.000
_cell.angle_alpha   90.00
_cell.angle_beta   90.00
_cell.angle_gamma   90.00
#
_symmetry.space_group_name_H-M   'P 1'
#
loop_
_entity.id
_entity.type
_entity.pdbx_description
1 polymer ?
#
loop_
_entity_poly.entity_id
_entity_poly.type
_entity_poly.pdbx_seq_one_letter_code
_entity_poly.pdbx_strand_id
1 'polypeptide(L)' 'MHFKIRGAIRDIETIASGHGIQNLKRLNRIYGKANWRKLKGICRVELEDGAVIEAEVHWYEGHGIGKKETKIKRYL' A
#
# COMPACT_ATOMS: atom_id res chain seq x y z
N MET A 1 -7.31 -5.42 10.71
CA MET A 1 -5.92 -5.24 11.14
C MET A 1 -5.61 -3.77 11.06
N HIS A 2 -5.58 -3.12 12.22
CA HIS A 2 -5.07 -1.77 12.34
C HIS A 2 -3.56 -1.87 12.57
N PHE A 3 -2.77 -1.17 11.77
CA PHE A 3 -1.33 -1.06 11.99
C PHE A 3 -0.91 0.36 11.64
N LYS A 4 0.17 0.83 12.28
CA LYS A 4 0.75 2.14 11.97
C LYS A 4 2.09 1.93 11.29
N ILE A 5 2.30 2.57 10.15
CA ILE A 5 3.62 2.62 9.52
C ILE A 5 4.50 3.54 10.35
N ARG A 6 5.65 3.04 10.78
CA ARG A 6 6.68 3.79 11.49
C ARG A 6 7.86 4.04 10.55
N GLY A 7 8.16 5.33 10.32
CA GLY A 7 9.25 5.77 9.46
C GLY A 7 8.93 5.68 7.97
N ALA A 8 9.98 5.74 7.15
CA ALA A 8 9.87 5.67 5.69
C ALA A 8 9.65 4.23 5.22
N ILE A 9 8.89 4.08 4.12
CA ILE A 9 8.85 2.83 3.36
C ILE A 9 10.08 2.81 2.44
N ARG A 10 10.84 1.73 2.50
CA ARG A 10 12.04 1.49 1.70
C ARG A 10 11.74 0.44 0.64
N ASP A 11 12.68 0.25 -0.29
CA ASP A 11 12.61 -0.77 -1.34
C ASP A 11 11.27 -0.75 -2.09
N ILE A 12 10.84 0.48 -2.44
CA ILE A 12 9.54 0.69 -3.07
C ILE A 12 9.61 0.21 -4.52
N GLU A 13 8.75 -0.73 -4.87
CA GLU A 13 8.65 -1.29 -6.21
C GLU A 13 7.21 -1.21 -6.73
N THR A 14 7.05 -0.91 -8.02
CA THR A 14 5.74 -0.96 -8.68
C THR A 14 5.46 -2.38 -9.14
N ILE A 15 4.40 -3.01 -8.60
CA ILE A 15 4.00 -4.38 -8.96
C ILE A 15 2.92 -4.44 -10.04
N ALA A 16 2.14 -3.37 -10.18
CA ALA A 16 1.18 -3.21 -11.27
C ALA A 16 0.85 -1.73 -11.49
N SER A 17 0.46 -1.38 -12.70
CA SER A 17 0.05 -0.02 -13.05
C SER A 17 -1.13 -0.05 -14.03
N GLY A 18 -1.99 0.96 -13.98
CA GLY A 18 -3.12 1.11 -14.89
C GLY A 18 -3.95 -0.17 -15.03
N HIS A 19 -4.13 -0.64 -16.27
CA HIS A 19 -4.93 -1.83 -16.61
C HIS A 19 -4.38 -3.15 -16.04
N GLY A 20 -3.10 -3.21 -15.64
CA GLY A 20 -2.55 -4.36 -14.92
C GLY A 20 -3.11 -4.52 -13.50
N ILE A 21 -3.82 -3.51 -12.99
CA ILE A 21 -4.50 -3.58 -11.70
C ILE A 21 -5.88 -4.20 -11.90
N GLN A 22 -6.03 -5.47 -11.49
CA GLN A 22 -7.28 -6.24 -11.63
C GLN A 22 -8.53 -5.49 -11.13
N ASN A 23 -8.39 -4.74 -10.03
CA ASN A 23 -9.51 -4.02 -9.39
C ASN A 23 -9.52 -2.51 -9.71
N LEU A 24 -8.92 -2.07 -10.82
CA LEU A 24 -8.84 -0.66 -11.22
C LEU A 24 -10.21 0.02 -11.28
N LYS A 25 -11.22 -0.65 -11.86
CA LYS A 25 -12.59 -0.10 -11.96
C LYS A 25 -13.18 0.21 -10.58
N ARG A 26 -12.94 -0.65 -9.59
CA ARG A 26 -13.38 -0.45 -8.20
C ARG A 26 -12.64 0.72 -7.55
N LEU A 27 -11.32 0.79 -7.72
CA LEU A 27 -10.51 1.91 -7.20
C LEU A 27 -11.02 3.25 -7.73
N ASN A 28 -11.25 3.33 -9.05
CA ASN A 28 -11.82 4.52 -9.68
C ASN A 28 -13.21 4.88 -9.15
N ARG A 29 -14.06 3.88 -8.87
CA ARG A 29 -15.41 4.11 -8.33
C ARG A 29 -15.39 4.62 -6.89
N ILE A 30 -14.47 4.15 -6.05
CA ILE A 30 -14.43 4.49 -4.62
C ILE A 30 -13.66 5.79 -4.38
N TYR A 31 -12.51 5.96 -5.03
CA TYR A 31 -11.58 7.05 -4.74
C TYR A 31 -11.50 8.09 -5.85
N GLY A 32 -12.09 7.84 -7.02
CA GLY A 32 -12.00 8.68 -8.20
C GLY A 32 -10.98 8.19 -9.22
N LYS A 33 -11.13 8.67 -10.45
CA LYS A 33 -10.26 8.31 -11.57
C LYS A 33 -8.86 8.90 -11.36
N ALA A 34 -7.84 8.05 -11.38
CA ALA A 34 -6.44 8.48 -11.32
C ALA A 34 -5.52 7.54 -12.08
N ASN A 35 -4.28 7.97 -12.28
CA ASN A 35 -3.19 7.10 -12.68
C ASN A 35 -2.77 6.25 -11.49
N TRP A 36 -3.42 5.08 -11.36
CA TRP A 36 -3.18 4.16 -10.27
C TRP A 36 -1.94 3.31 -10.49
N ARG A 37 -1.17 3.15 -9.42
CA ARG A 37 -0.09 2.18 -9.29
C ARG A 37 -0.36 1.33 -8.06
N LYS A 38 -0.04 0.05 -8.15
CA LYS A 38 0.05 -0.84 -7.00
C LYS A 38 1.52 -1.00 -6.67
N LEU A 39 1.88 -0.65 -5.45
CA LEU A 39 3.26 -0.60 -4.98
C LEU A 39 3.43 -1.60 -3.85
N LYS A 40 4.65 -2.13 -3.72
CA LYS A 40 5.11 -2.84 -2.53
C LYS A 40 6.35 -2.13 -1.97
N GLY A 41 6.67 -2.40 -0.71
CA GLY A 41 7.90 -1.94 -0.08
C GLY A 41 8.00 -2.46 1.34
N ILE A 42 9.13 -2.20 1.98
CA ILE A 42 9.44 -2.68 3.33
C ILE A 42 9.34 -1.51 4.31
N CYS A 43 8.65 -1.71 5.44
CA CYS A 43 8.64 -0.74 6.52
C CYS A 43 8.48 -1.39 7.89
N ARG A 44 8.77 -0.61 8.93
CA ARG A 44 8.40 -0.98 10.30
C ARG A 44 6.93 -0.68 10.51
N VAL A 45 6.19 -1.64 11.05
CA VAL A 45 4.78 -1.50 11.42
C VAL A 45 4.63 -1.73 12.91
N GLU A 46 3.81 -0.89 13.54
CA GLU A 46 3.36 -1.06 14.91
C GLU A 46 1.99 -1.75 14.87
N LEU A 47 1.93 -2.94 15.47
CA LEU A 47 0.71 -3.74 15.62
C LEU A 47 -0.15 -3.24 16.79
N GLU A 48 -1.36 -3.77 16.93
CA GLU A 48 -2.34 -3.33 17.94
C GLU A 48 -1.88 -3.63 19.38
N ASP A 49 -1.00 -4.62 19.56
CA ASP A 49 -0.37 -4.98 20.83
C ASP A 49 0.88 -4.14 21.16
N GLY A 50 1.24 -3.18 20.29
CA GLY A 50 2.42 -2.33 20.43
C GLY A 50 3.72 -2.95 19.91
N ALA A 51 3.68 -4.18 19.38
CA ALA A 51 4.86 -4.80 18.78
C ALA A 51 5.27 -4.03 17.52
N VAL A 52 6.56 -3.72 17.40
CA VAL A 52 7.14 -3.08 16.21
C VAL A 52 7.95 -4.11 15.44
N ILE A 53 7.45 -4.47 14.26
CA ILE A 53 8.05 -5.48 13.40
C ILE A 53 8.31 -4.94 12.00
N GLU A 54 9.26 -5.52 11.29
CA GLU A 54 9.46 -5.20 9.88
C GLU A 54 8.50 -6.04 9.02
N ALA A 55 7.93 -5.41 7.99
CA ALA A 55 6.94 -6.07 7.15
C ALA A 55 7.00 -5.55 5.71
N GLU A 56 6.73 -6.44 4.76
CA GLU A 56 6.39 -6.06 3.39
C GLU A 56 4.95 -5.58 3.35
N VAL A 57 4.76 -4.34 2.91
CA VAL A 57 3.44 -3.72 2.76
C VAL A 57 3.14 -3.43 1.29
N HIS A 58 1.89 -3.64 0.90
CA HIS A 58 1.40 -3.32 -0.44
C HIS A 58 0.32 -2.25 -0.33
N TRP A 59 0.30 -1.28 -1.24
CA TRP A 59 -0.74 -0.25 -1.29
C TRP A 59 -1.05 0.16 -2.73
N TYR A 60 -2.16 0.87 -2.91
CA TYR A 60 -2.46 1.58 -4.15
C TYR A 60 -2.12 3.06 -3.99
N GLU A 61 -1.54 3.64 -5.02
CA GLU A 61 -1.27 5.07 -5.08
C GLU A 61 -1.85 5.64 -6.38
N GLY A 62 -2.76 6.61 -6.22
CA GLY A 62 -3.33 7.34 -7.34
C GLY A 62 -2.70 8.73 -7.43
N HIS A 63 -2.29 9.15 -8.63
CA HIS A 63 -1.83 10.52 -8.85
C HIS A 63 -2.89 11.53 -8.41
N GLY A 64 -2.53 12.46 -7.51
CA GLY A 64 -3.45 13.44 -6.92
C GLY A 64 -4.38 12.91 -5.82
N ILE A 65 -4.47 11.59 -5.62
CA ILE A 65 -5.28 10.95 -4.56
C ILE A 65 -4.41 10.48 -3.39
N GLY A 66 -3.17 10.10 -3.67
CA GLY A 66 -2.23 9.55 -2.69
C GLY A 66 -2.45 8.07 -2.41
N LYS A 67 -1.92 7.62 -1.26
CA LYS A 67 -1.87 6.23 -0.80
C LYS A 67 -3.23 5.76 -0.27
N LYS A 68 -3.70 4.60 -0.74
CA LYS A 68 -4.96 3.95 -0.35
C LYS A 68 -4.76 2.44 -0.15
N GLU A 69 -5.62 1.87 0.70
CA GLU A 69 -5.74 0.43 0.97
C GLU A 69 -4.39 -0.28 1.22
N THR A 70 -3.57 0.27 2.11
CA THR A 70 -2.32 -0.37 2.56
C THR A 70 -2.62 -1.67 3.29
N LYS A 71 -1.89 -2.74 2.99
CA LYS A 71 -1.99 -4.06 3.62
C LYS A 71 -0.61 -4.65 3.87
N ILE A 72 -0.44 -5.33 5.00
CA ILE A 72 0.72 -6.18 5.25
C ILE A 72 0.58 -7.46 4.41
N LYS A 73 1.65 -7.86 3.74
CA LYS A 73 1.72 -9.09 2.95
C LYS A 73 2.61 -10.15 3.55
N ARG A 74 3.67 -9.73 4.25
CA ARG A 74 4.63 -10.64 4.88
C ARG A 74 5.29 -9.95 6.06
N TYR A 75 5.42 -10.66 7.17
CA TYR A 75 6.30 -10.26 8.28
C TYR A 75 7.73 -10.71 7.96
N LEU A 76 8.71 -9.87 8.28
CA LEU A 76 10.13 -10.10 8.06
C LEU A 76 10.86 -10.40 9.37
#